data_AF-A0A0W0Y5W0-F1
#
_entry.id   AF-A0A0W0Y5W0-F1
#
_cell.length_a   1.000
_cell.length_b   1.000
_cell.length_c   1.000
_cell.angle_alpha   90.00
_cell.angle_beta   90.00
_cell.angle_gamma   90.00
#
_symmetry.space_group_name_H-M   'P 1'
#
loop_
_entity.id
_entity.type
_entity.pdbx_description
1 polymer ?
#
loop_
_entity_poly.entity_id
_entity_poly.type
_entity_poly.pdbx_seq_one_letter_code
_entity_poly.pdbx_strand_id
1 'polypeptide(L)'
;MAIKIGSKAVNVLNGGAGNDFLFCFFGTNTLNGGAGNDSLFGGSGKDTLRGGAGSDRVYAGSGNDTIIHDVAHDQGKYDIYDGGRGIDTLILEVSQSFLARADVQTALNALTSKALPAGTQFSFGGYVPGWNLTIKGIEKLVIKIKGVPVSPNIAINDVINTQEDTPFVIPAAQLLANDKGGNTILSIDYTGPGNLSFTNGVITYVPVNNYHGMDTFKYTIANGLGGRSVATVTLHVNSVNDDPIAVDDGFSTNGELVLATEDLLTNDTDADGDSLSITDITGGNGTLEILRDATGVITGVKYIPTPSFSGQTTLTYTLTDGHAEAQGTILINVTSSNNGHGNGDDNSGSGGNDDNGSGPGNGGNNGSGDNGSAPGGGINNGSGNDGSTPADGGASTGTGGDGSTTAGSGVSTGSDGSTTAGSGVSTGSDGSTTAG
;
A
#
# COMPACT_ATOMS: atom_id res chain seq x y z
N MET A 1 0.95 21.36 58.80
CA MET A 1 0.93 22.83 58.67
C MET A 1 2.29 23.41 58.98
N ALA A 2 3.13 23.37 57.96
CA ALA A 2 4.33 24.15 57.80
C ALA A 2 4.01 25.40 56.98
N ILE A 3 4.66 26.51 57.32
CA ILE A 3 4.73 27.70 56.47
C ILE A 3 6.18 27.85 56.05
N LYS A 4 6.46 27.75 54.75
CA LYS A 4 7.82 27.85 54.21
C LYS A 4 7.89 28.97 53.18
N ILE A 5 8.82 29.89 53.42
CA ILE A 5 9.05 31.05 52.56
C ILE A 5 10.46 30.94 51.99
N GLY A 6 10.55 30.93 50.67
CA GLY A 6 11.79 30.93 49.91
C GLY A 6 12.55 32.25 50.01
N SER A 7 13.83 32.18 49.71
CA SER A 7 14.70 33.33 49.46
C SER A 7 14.45 33.93 48.06
N LYS A 8 15.26 34.90 47.65
CA LYS A 8 15.29 35.39 46.26
C LYS A 8 16.12 34.52 45.29
N ALA A 9 16.70 33.43 45.78
CA ALA A 9 17.51 32.48 45.01
C ALA A 9 16.74 31.16 44.78
N VAL A 10 17.30 30.26 43.96
CA VAL A 10 16.76 28.91 43.72
C VAL A 10 16.48 28.18 45.05
N ASN A 11 15.26 27.69 45.22
CA ASN A 11 14.81 27.03 46.43
C ASN A 11 14.21 25.66 46.16
N VAL A 12 14.38 24.76 47.14
CA VAL A 12 13.67 23.48 47.22
C VAL A 12 12.87 23.49 48.52
N LEU A 13 11.54 23.62 48.42
CA LEU A 13 10.63 23.65 49.55
C LEU A 13 9.79 22.36 49.58
N ASN A 14 9.75 21.70 50.73
CA ASN A 14 8.93 20.52 50.97
C ASN A 14 8.01 20.77 52.16
N GLY A 15 6.68 20.70 52.03
CA GLY A 15 5.72 20.87 53.12
C GLY A 15 5.76 19.71 54.09
N GLY A 16 5.60 18.49 53.58
CA GLY A 16 5.62 17.27 54.36
C GLY A 16 4.22 16.74 54.57
N ALA A 17 3.78 16.63 55.82
CA ALA A 17 2.43 16.17 56.15
C ALA A 17 1.58 17.28 56.79
N GLY A 18 0.29 17.25 56.50
CA GLY A 18 -0.69 18.27 56.88
C GLY A 18 -0.80 19.38 55.85
N ASN A 19 -1.75 20.29 56.07
CA ASN A 19 -2.04 21.38 55.14
C ASN A 19 -0.99 22.48 55.26
N ASP A 20 -0.19 22.68 54.23
CA ASP A 20 1.02 23.51 54.25
C ASP A 20 0.93 24.70 53.29
N PHE A 21 1.69 25.76 53.60
CA PHE A 21 1.79 26.96 52.78
C PHE A 21 3.24 27.17 52.33
N LEU A 22 3.50 27.06 51.03
CA LEU A 22 4.82 27.20 50.42
C LEU A 22 4.81 28.40 49.47
N PHE A 23 5.75 29.32 49.64
CA PHE A 23 5.83 30.54 48.84
C PHE A 23 7.27 30.87 48.44
N CYS A 24 7.51 31.13 47.17
CA CYS A 24 8.78 31.60 46.61
C CYS A 24 8.61 32.95 45.89
N PHE A 25 9.71 33.68 45.71
CA PHE A 25 9.70 35.01 45.10
C PHE A 25 10.24 35.01 43.67
N PHE A 26 11.53 34.68 43.51
CA PHE A 26 12.24 34.70 42.23
C PHE A 26 13.09 33.43 42.08
N GLY A 27 13.49 33.11 40.85
CA GLY A 27 14.42 32.03 40.54
C GLY A 27 13.72 30.76 40.06
N THR A 28 14.49 29.73 39.73
CA THR A 28 13.95 28.42 39.33
C THR A 28 13.78 27.57 40.59
N ASN A 29 12.55 27.39 41.07
CA ASN A 29 12.29 26.74 42.35
C ASN A 29 11.63 25.37 42.19
N THR A 30 11.73 24.55 43.22
CA THR A 30 10.99 23.29 43.34
C THR A 30 10.17 23.31 44.61
N LEU A 31 8.84 23.22 44.49
CA LEU A 31 7.90 23.21 45.61
C LEU A 31 7.15 21.89 45.63
N ASN A 32 7.09 21.25 46.79
CA ASN A 32 6.39 19.99 47.01
C ASN A 32 5.53 20.12 48.27
N GLY A 33 4.20 20.07 48.16
CA GLY A 33 3.29 20.16 49.29
C GLY A 33 3.40 18.93 50.17
N GLY A 34 3.19 17.75 49.59
CA GLY A 34 3.29 16.47 50.29
C GLY A 34 1.91 15.89 50.55
N ALA A 35 1.57 15.55 51.79
CA ALA A 35 0.25 15.03 52.12
C ALA A 35 -0.55 16.09 52.87
N GLY A 36 -1.76 16.40 52.43
CA GLY A 36 -2.57 17.47 53.02
C GLY A 36 -3.21 18.33 51.93
N ASN A 37 -3.98 19.34 52.35
CA ASN A 37 -4.51 20.34 51.42
C ASN A 37 -3.56 21.54 51.42
N ASP A 38 -2.69 21.60 50.43
CA ASP A 38 -1.56 22.53 50.40
C ASP A 38 -1.83 23.76 49.54
N SER A 39 -1.05 24.81 49.76
CA SER A 39 -1.09 26.04 48.96
C SER A 39 0.33 26.44 48.56
N LEU A 40 0.61 26.36 47.27
CA LEU A 40 1.93 26.55 46.68
C LEU A 40 1.93 27.78 45.76
N PHE A 41 2.96 28.62 45.90
CA PHE A 41 3.18 29.82 45.09
C PHE A 41 4.63 29.86 44.59
N GLY A 42 4.84 29.71 43.28
CA GLY A 42 6.18 29.64 42.65
C GLY A 42 6.87 31.00 42.55
N GLY A 43 6.12 32.02 42.16
CA GLY A 43 6.63 33.38 42.03
C GLY A 43 7.06 33.67 40.60
N SER A 44 8.25 34.23 40.41
CA SER A 44 8.82 34.49 39.08
C SER A 44 9.98 33.56 38.78
N GLY A 45 10.02 32.94 37.60
CA GLY A 45 11.14 32.11 37.16
C GLY A 45 10.68 30.92 36.34
N LYS A 46 11.38 29.80 36.46
CA LYS A 46 10.92 28.53 35.87
C LYS A 46 10.78 27.55 37.00
N ASP A 47 9.58 27.41 37.52
CA ASP A 47 9.31 26.69 38.75
C ASP A 47 8.77 25.28 38.45
N THR A 48 9.05 24.35 39.35
CA THR A 48 8.47 23.00 39.36
C THR A 48 7.66 22.82 40.62
N LEU A 49 6.35 22.60 40.49
CA LEU A 49 5.42 22.55 41.62
C LEU A 49 4.66 21.23 41.63
N ARG A 50 4.56 20.60 42.80
CA ARG A 50 3.77 19.40 43.04
C ARG A 50 2.95 19.61 44.31
N GLY A 51 1.61 19.57 44.20
CA GLY A 51 0.71 19.63 45.34
C GLY A 51 0.93 18.41 46.24
N GLY A 52 0.64 17.23 45.70
CA GLY A 52 0.87 15.97 46.37
C GLY A 52 -0.44 15.24 46.56
N ALA A 53 -0.71 14.74 47.77
CA ALA A 53 -1.95 14.04 48.08
C ALA A 53 -2.89 14.96 48.84
N GLY A 54 -4.09 15.23 48.32
CA GLY A 54 -5.09 16.05 48.99
C GLY A 54 -5.75 17.03 48.03
N SER A 55 -6.33 18.09 48.58
CA SER A 55 -6.96 19.16 47.79
C SER A 55 -6.09 20.40 47.77
N ASP A 56 -5.31 20.53 46.71
CA ASP A 56 -4.21 21.48 46.62
C ASP A 56 -4.56 22.70 45.78
N ARG A 57 -3.90 23.81 46.10
CA ARG A 57 -3.90 25.03 45.28
C ARG A 57 -2.48 25.34 44.86
N VAL A 58 -2.21 25.35 43.56
CA VAL A 58 -0.89 25.59 43.00
C VAL A 58 -0.96 26.77 42.05
N TYR A 59 -0.19 27.81 42.36
CA TYR A 59 -0.07 29.02 41.56
C TYR A 59 1.40 29.17 41.15
N ALA A 60 1.74 28.88 39.89
CA ALA A 60 3.12 28.86 39.44
C ALA A 60 3.69 30.28 39.31
N GLY A 61 3.00 31.18 38.60
CA GLY A 61 3.23 32.61 38.68
C GLY A 61 3.65 33.21 37.35
N SER A 62 4.91 33.61 37.18
CA SER A 62 5.41 34.17 35.93
C SER A 62 6.66 33.44 35.45
N GLY A 63 6.71 33.16 34.16
CA GLY A 63 7.78 32.43 33.47
C GLY A 63 7.25 31.09 32.97
N ASN A 64 8.14 30.16 32.62
CA ASN A 64 7.72 28.89 31.99
C ASN A 64 7.82 27.78 33.02
N ASP A 65 6.69 27.45 33.62
CA ASP A 65 6.61 26.62 34.80
C ASP A 65 6.17 25.19 34.47
N THR A 66 6.38 24.28 35.43
CA THR A 66 5.94 22.89 35.36
C THR A 66 5.16 22.52 36.61
N ILE A 67 3.89 22.21 36.45
CA ILE A 67 3.05 21.67 37.53
C ILE A 67 2.95 20.16 37.33
N ILE A 68 3.17 19.38 38.38
CA ILE A 68 3.07 17.91 38.36
C ILE A 68 1.89 17.47 39.21
N HIS A 69 0.95 16.79 38.57
CA HIS A 69 -0.22 16.18 39.19
C HIS A 69 -0.02 14.67 39.31
N ASP A 70 -0.20 14.13 40.51
CA ASP A 70 -0.11 12.69 40.75
C ASP A 70 -1.51 12.08 40.90
N VAL A 71 -2.03 11.59 39.79
CA VAL A 71 -3.43 11.16 39.68
C VAL A 71 -3.76 9.96 40.59
N ALA A 72 -2.74 9.23 41.08
CA ALA A 72 -2.92 8.11 41.98
C ALA A 72 -3.42 8.53 43.39
N HIS A 73 -3.18 9.77 43.81
CA HIS A 73 -3.47 10.22 45.18
C HIS A 73 -4.81 10.95 45.36
N ASP A 74 -5.49 11.32 44.26
CA ASP A 74 -6.58 12.31 44.29
C ASP A 74 -7.98 11.78 43.95
N GLN A 75 -8.25 10.49 44.16
CA GLN A 75 -9.61 9.97 43.99
C GLN A 75 -10.60 10.70 44.94
N GLY A 76 -11.43 11.58 44.36
CA GLY A 76 -12.40 12.38 45.10
C GLY A 76 -11.86 13.66 45.74
N LYS A 77 -10.66 14.12 45.38
CA LYS A 77 -10.09 15.40 45.80
C LYS A 77 -10.17 16.45 44.70
N TYR A 78 -10.13 17.72 45.09
CA TYR A 78 -10.23 18.88 44.20
C TYR A 78 -8.94 19.68 44.21
N ASP A 79 -8.31 19.77 43.04
CA ASP A 79 -7.09 20.54 42.84
C ASP A 79 -7.34 21.76 41.96
N ILE A 80 -6.58 22.82 42.21
CA ILE A 80 -6.61 24.06 41.45
C ILE A 80 -5.20 24.41 41.02
N TYR A 81 -4.93 24.36 39.73
CA TYR A 81 -3.64 24.69 39.13
C TYR A 81 -3.75 25.91 38.22
N ASP A 82 -2.95 26.94 38.53
CA ASP A 82 -2.82 28.16 37.72
C ASP A 82 -1.35 28.33 37.32
N GLY A 83 -1.02 28.17 36.04
CA GLY A 83 0.35 28.42 35.55
C GLY A 83 0.70 29.91 35.55
N GLY A 84 -0.29 30.77 35.36
CA GLY A 84 -0.11 32.21 35.38
C GLY A 84 0.36 32.75 34.03
N ARG A 85 1.52 33.43 33.99
CA ARG A 85 2.04 34.09 32.79
C ARG A 85 3.24 33.32 32.24
N GLY A 86 3.13 32.79 31.03
CA GLY A 86 4.26 32.24 30.30
C GLY A 86 3.82 31.07 29.44
N ILE A 87 4.72 30.12 29.21
CA ILE A 87 4.38 28.83 28.59
C ILE A 87 4.55 27.75 29.65
N ASP A 88 3.44 27.35 30.23
CA ASP A 88 3.39 26.50 31.40
C ASP A 88 2.99 25.07 31.02
N THR A 89 3.60 24.10 31.69
CA THR A 89 3.40 22.67 31.44
C THR A 89 2.73 22.00 32.62
N LEU A 90 1.58 21.37 32.40
CA LEU A 90 1.01 20.40 33.33
C LEU A 90 1.48 18.99 32.95
N ILE A 91 2.10 18.30 33.90
CA ILE A 91 2.46 16.88 33.79
C ILE A 91 1.47 16.07 34.62
N LEU A 92 0.73 15.19 33.96
CA LEU A 92 -0.14 14.21 34.60
C LEU A 92 0.63 12.91 34.73
N GLU A 93 0.87 12.46 35.96
CA GLU A 93 1.46 11.14 36.20
C GLU A 93 0.34 10.13 36.51
N VAL A 94 0.15 9.14 35.64
CA VAL A 94 -0.97 8.18 35.66
C VAL A 94 -0.49 6.73 35.61
N SER A 95 -1.30 5.75 36.02
CA SER A 95 -1.01 4.33 35.74
C SER A 95 -1.61 3.87 34.40
N GLN A 96 -1.18 2.72 33.86
CA GLN A 96 -1.82 2.12 32.68
C GLN A 96 -3.29 1.79 32.91
N SER A 97 -3.61 1.22 34.08
CA SER A 97 -5.00 0.91 34.44
C SER A 97 -5.88 2.14 34.53
N PHE A 98 -5.29 3.30 34.85
CA PHE A 98 -6.00 4.57 34.86
C PHE A 98 -6.36 5.04 33.44
N LEU A 99 -5.42 4.93 32.48
CA LEU A 99 -5.67 5.30 31.08
C LEU A 99 -6.72 4.42 30.38
N ALA A 100 -6.88 3.17 30.79
CA ALA A 100 -7.86 2.26 30.21
C ALA A 100 -9.31 2.56 30.60
N ARG A 101 -9.56 3.48 31.54
CA ARG A 101 -10.94 3.82 31.95
C ARG A 101 -11.64 4.67 30.89
N ALA A 102 -12.90 4.34 30.58
CA ALA A 102 -13.68 5.00 29.55
C ALA A 102 -13.92 6.50 29.81
N ASP A 103 -14.07 6.89 31.08
CA ASP A 103 -14.22 8.29 31.50
C ASP A 103 -12.93 9.09 31.32
N VAL A 104 -11.78 8.47 31.58
CA VAL A 104 -10.44 9.04 31.33
C VAL A 104 -10.20 9.25 29.83
N GLN A 105 -10.53 8.25 28.99
CA GLN A 105 -10.42 8.38 27.55
C GLN A 105 -11.36 9.46 26.99
N THR A 106 -12.57 9.58 27.55
CA THR A 106 -13.53 10.63 27.19
C THR A 106 -13.02 12.01 27.57
N ALA A 107 -12.46 12.17 28.77
CA ALA A 107 -11.83 13.42 29.21
C ALA A 107 -10.62 13.78 28.33
N LEU A 108 -9.77 12.81 27.99
CA LEU A 108 -8.63 13.02 27.09
C LEU A 108 -9.06 13.40 25.66
N ASN A 109 -10.12 12.77 25.16
CA ASN A 109 -10.71 13.11 23.86
C ASN A 109 -11.33 14.51 23.88
N ALA A 110 -12.00 14.89 24.98
CA ALA A 110 -12.51 16.25 25.15
C ALA A 110 -11.37 17.29 25.18
N LEU A 111 -10.24 16.96 25.82
CA LEU A 111 -9.03 17.80 25.83
C LEU A 111 -8.36 17.93 24.44
N THR A 112 -8.56 16.95 23.54
CA THR A 112 -7.88 16.88 22.23
C THR A 112 -8.76 17.19 21.01
N SER A 113 -10.09 17.28 21.17
CA SER A 113 -11.06 17.48 20.07
C SER A 113 -11.11 18.88 19.44
N LYS A 114 -10.26 19.82 19.85
CA LYS A 114 -10.09 21.10 19.16
C LYS A 114 -9.06 20.90 18.04
N ALA A 115 -9.52 20.79 16.78
CA ALA A 115 -8.64 20.60 15.63
C ALA A 115 -7.60 21.73 15.54
N LEU A 116 -6.31 21.39 15.46
CA LEU A 116 -5.23 22.37 15.43
C LEU A 116 -4.13 22.03 14.40
N PRO A 117 -3.58 23.06 13.70
CA PRO A 117 -2.45 22.91 12.77
C PRO A 117 -1.16 22.40 13.43
N ALA A 118 -0.22 21.92 12.61
CA ALA A 118 1.10 21.47 13.05
C ALA A 118 1.85 22.56 13.83
N GLY A 119 2.29 22.23 15.06
CA GLY A 119 3.03 23.14 15.93
C GLY A 119 2.21 23.87 17.00
N THR A 120 0.92 23.57 17.15
CA THR A 120 0.07 24.28 18.11
C THR A 120 0.29 23.83 19.56
N GLN A 121 0.48 24.80 20.47
CA GLN A 121 0.52 24.62 21.92
C GLN A 121 -0.91 24.72 22.50
N PHE A 122 -1.26 23.87 23.48
CA PHE A 122 -2.61 23.70 24.01
C PHE A 122 -2.88 24.61 25.21
N SER A 123 -3.71 25.64 25.08
CA SER A 123 -4.17 26.41 26.25
C SER A 123 -5.41 25.76 26.90
N PHE A 124 -5.33 25.43 28.20
CA PHE A 124 -6.47 24.96 29.01
C PHE A 124 -6.91 26.03 30.01
N GLY A 125 -8.20 26.37 29.95
CA GLY A 125 -8.90 27.11 31.00
C GLY A 125 -10.25 26.45 31.25
N GLY A 126 -10.44 25.84 32.43
CA GLY A 126 -11.72 25.23 32.80
C GLY A 126 -11.62 24.00 33.71
N TYR A 127 -12.80 23.52 34.11
CA TYR A 127 -12.99 22.29 34.89
C TYR A 127 -12.87 21.05 34.00
N VAL A 128 -12.12 20.03 34.44
CA VAL A 128 -12.01 18.72 33.76
C VAL A 128 -12.93 17.70 34.45
N PRO A 129 -14.07 17.31 33.85
CA PRO A 129 -15.00 16.37 34.46
C PRO A 129 -14.36 15.00 34.74
N GLY A 130 -14.61 14.45 35.92
CA GLY A 130 -14.10 13.14 36.35
C GLY A 130 -12.71 13.18 37.01
N TRP A 131 -11.96 14.27 36.84
CA TRP A 131 -10.63 14.48 37.44
C TRP A 131 -10.66 15.46 38.60
N ASN A 132 -11.80 16.12 38.84
CA ASN A 132 -11.99 17.13 39.89
C ASN A 132 -10.92 18.23 39.88
N LEU A 133 -10.34 18.52 38.70
CA LEU A 133 -9.23 19.41 38.54
C LEU A 133 -9.68 20.70 37.84
N THR A 134 -9.29 21.84 38.40
CA THR A 134 -9.46 23.16 37.79
C THR A 134 -8.12 23.64 37.27
N ILE A 135 -8.01 23.87 35.96
CA ILE A 135 -6.77 24.33 35.32
C ILE A 135 -6.99 25.72 34.73
N LYS A 136 -6.01 26.60 34.93
CA LYS A 136 -5.94 27.92 34.32
C LYS A 136 -4.50 28.25 33.91
N GLY A 137 -4.33 28.95 32.78
CA GLY A 137 -3.02 29.42 32.33
C GLY A 137 -2.01 28.29 32.15
N ILE A 138 -2.40 27.19 31.51
CA ILE A 138 -1.49 26.08 31.14
C ILE A 138 -1.51 25.95 29.61
N GLU A 139 -0.34 26.00 28.98
CA GLU A 139 -0.12 25.98 27.53
C GLU A 139 0.38 24.63 26.99
N LYS A 140 0.76 23.70 27.89
CA LYS A 140 1.24 22.37 27.50
C LYS A 140 0.75 21.29 28.47
N LEU A 141 0.21 20.20 27.94
CA LEU A 141 -0.13 19.00 28.70
C LEU A 141 0.82 17.85 28.33
N VAL A 142 1.36 17.17 29.34
CA VAL A 142 2.19 15.97 29.18
C VAL A 142 1.62 14.87 30.05
N ILE A 143 1.41 13.68 29.48
CA ILE A 143 0.96 12.51 30.23
C ILE A 143 2.14 11.56 30.39
N LYS A 144 2.49 11.23 31.63
CA LYS A 144 3.54 10.26 31.99
C LYS A 144 2.90 9.03 32.64
N ILE A 145 3.23 7.85 32.15
CA ILE A 145 2.69 6.61 32.69
C ILE A 145 3.66 6.01 33.71
N LYS A 146 3.28 6.00 35.00
CA LYS A 146 4.04 5.40 36.10
C LYS A 146 3.99 3.87 36.02
N GLY A 147 5.12 3.24 36.32
CA GLY A 147 5.18 1.80 36.63
C GLY A 147 4.94 0.88 35.44
N VAL A 148 5.12 1.36 34.21
CA VAL A 148 5.19 0.46 33.05
C VAL A 148 6.62 -0.07 32.96
N PRO A 149 6.88 -1.36 33.24
CA PRO A 149 7.97 -2.00 32.54
C PRO A 149 7.58 -1.87 31.07
N VAL A 150 8.25 -0.99 30.33
CA VAL A 150 8.23 -1.08 28.88
C VAL A 150 8.98 -2.36 28.57
N SER A 151 8.30 -3.51 28.64
CA SER A 151 8.82 -4.73 28.07
C SER A 151 9.24 -4.34 26.66
N PRO A 152 10.54 -4.48 26.32
CA PRO A 152 11.01 -4.04 25.02
C PRO A 152 10.18 -4.76 23.98
N ASN A 153 9.79 -4.05 22.93
CA ASN A 153 9.19 -4.71 21.79
C ASN A 153 10.25 -5.64 21.22
N ILE A 154 9.91 -6.91 21.07
CA ILE A 154 10.77 -7.91 20.44
C ILE A 154 9.96 -8.44 19.27
N ALA A 155 10.27 -7.92 18.09
CA ALA A 155 9.79 -8.49 16.85
C ALA A 155 10.67 -9.70 16.51
N ILE A 156 10.08 -10.81 16.10
CA ILE A 156 10.75 -12.05 15.75
C ILE A 156 10.54 -12.33 14.27
N ASN A 157 11.58 -12.84 13.60
CA ASN A 157 11.48 -13.13 12.16
C ASN A 157 10.45 -14.23 11.89
N ASP A 158 9.75 -14.08 10.76
CA ASP A 158 8.70 -15.01 10.34
C ASP A 158 9.04 -15.67 9.01
N VAL A 159 8.45 -16.84 8.80
CA VAL A 159 8.49 -17.55 7.52
C VAL A 159 7.07 -17.83 7.07
N ILE A 160 6.75 -17.46 5.84
CA ILE A 160 5.43 -17.62 5.22
C ILE A 160 5.62 -18.38 3.92
N ASN A 161 4.79 -19.39 3.67
CA ASN A 161 4.72 -20.06 2.39
C ASN A 161 3.48 -19.59 1.65
N THR A 162 3.64 -19.33 0.36
CA THR A 162 2.57 -18.93 -0.56
C THR A 162 2.79 -19.58 -1.92
N GLN A 163 1.91 -19.33 -2.88
CA GLN A 163 2.01 -19.81 -4.25
C GLN A 163 2.09 -18.61 -5.19
N GLU A 164 2.68 -18.78 -6.35
CA GLU A 164 2.59 -17.78 -7.41
C GLU A 164 1.16 -17.66 -7.97
N ASP A 165 0.98 -16.68 -8.86
CA ASP A 165 -0.25 -16.34 -9.61
C ASP A 165 -1.51 -15.99 -8.80
N THR A 166 -1.42 -16.09 -7.47
CA THR A 166 -2.55 -15.82 -6.58
C THR A 166 -2.17 -14.78 -5.52
N PRO A 167 -2.95 -13.70 -5.37
CA PRO A 167 -2.80 -12.78 -4.25
C PRO A 167 -2.93 -13.51 -2.91
N PHE A 168 -1.97 -13.28 -2.01
CA PHE A 168 -1.95 -13.87 -0.68
C PHE A 168 -2.21 -12.81 0.40
N VAL A 169 -3.13 -13.12 1.31
CA VAL A 169 -3.43 -12.27 2.47
C VAL A 169 -2.67 -12.80 3.68
N ILE A 170 -1.76 -11.99 4.24
CA ILE A 170 -1.01 -12.30 5.45
C ILE A 170 -1.72 -11.61 6.63
N PRO A 171 -2.38 -12.37 7.53
CA PRO A 171 -2.99 -11.77 8.71
C PRO A 171 -1.91 -11.17 9.62
N ALA A 172 -2.06 -9.91 10.04
CA ALA A 172 -1.11 -9.30 10.97
C ALA A 172 -0.96 -10.12 12.27
N ALA A 173 -2.03 -10.77 12.72
CA ALA A 173 -2.02 -11.66 13.89
C ALA A 173 -1.08 -12.87 13.73
N GLN A 174 -0.84 -13.33 12.50
CA GLN A 174 0.10 -14.41 12.23
C GLN A 174 1.54 -13.97 12.51
N LEU A 175 1.92 -12.77 12.04
CA LEU A 175 3.25 -12.20 12.28
C LEU A 175 3.44 -11.86 13.76
N LEU A 176 2.41 -11.31 14.40
CA LEU A 176 2.46 -10.93 15.81
C LEU A 176 2.42 -12.13 16.79
N ALA A 177 2.23 -13.36 16.30
CA ALA A 177 1.98 -14.53 17.17
C ALA A 177 3.20 -14.93 18.01
N ASN A 178 4.41 -14.74 17.48
CA ASN A 178 5.68 -15.03 18.15
C ASN A 178 6.31 -13.79 18.82
N ASP A 179 5.80 -12.60 18.51
CA ASP A 179 6.29 -11.32 19.03
C ASP A 179 5.98 -11.09 20.51
N LYS A 180 6.76 -10.18 21.13
CA LYS A 180 6.53 -9.75 22.51
C LYS A 180 6.40 -8.24 22.62
N GLY A 181 5.39 -7.80 23.38
CA GLY A 181 5.21 -6.41 23.78
C GLY A 181 4.57 -5.49 22.73
N GLY A 182 4.73 -5.78 21.43
CA GLY A 182 4.04 -5.07 20.35
C GLY A 182 2.74 -5.76 19.95
N ASN A 183 1.65 -4.98 19.89
CA ASN A 183 0.32 -5.51 19.54
C ASN A 183 -0.17 -4.98 18.18
N THR A 184 0.60 -4.12 17.53
CA THR A 184 0.25 -3.50 16.25
C THR A 184 1.46 -3.40 15.33
N ILE A 185 1.25 -3.68 14.05
CA ILE A 185 2.20 -3.38 12.98
C ILE A 185 2.03 -1.90 12.62
N LEU A 186 3.12 -1.14 12.70
CA LEU A 186 3.15 0.29 12.43
C LEU A 186 3.46 0.58 10.96
N SER A 187 4.40 -0.17 10.39
CA SER A 187 4.85 0.03 9.02
C SER A 187 5.43 -1.27 8.46
N ILE A 188 5.35 -1.38 7.14
CA ILE A 188 6.02 -2.40 6.35
C ILE A 188 6.99 -1.69 5.40
N ASP A 189 8.19 -2.26 5.28
CA ASP A 189 9.21 -1.86 4.33
C ASP A 189 9.44 -3.04 3.37
N TYR A 190 9.07 -2.84 2.11
CA TYR A 190 9.13 -3.84 1.06
C TYR A 190 9.78 -3.24 -0.18
N THR A 191 10.77 -3.95 -0.71
CA THR A 191 11.55 -3.56 -1.90
C THR A 191 11.73 -4.73 -2.86
N GLY A 192 10.92 -5.79 -2.71
CA GLY A 192 10.97 -6.96 -3.56
C GLY A 192 10.34 -6.73 -4.94
N PRO A 193 10.38 -7.75 -5.82
CA PRO A 193 9.91 -7.64 -7.20
C PRO A 193 8.39 -7.63 -7.35
N GLY A 194 7.65 -8.20 -6.39
CA GLY A 194 6.19 -8.23 -6.38
C GLY A 194 5.54 -6.92 -5.94
N ASN A 195 4.29 -7.00 -5.50
CA ASN A 195 3.55 -5.88 -4.94
C ASN A 195 3.03 -6.23 -3.55
N LEU A 196 3.36 -5.42 -2.55
CA LEU A 196 2.89 -5.59 -1.18
C LEU A 196 2.17 -4.33 -0.72
N SER A 197 0.95 -4.50 -0.22
CA SER A 197 0.16 -3.42 0.38
C SER A 197 -0.16 -3.71 1.83
N PHE A 198 -0.19 -2.66 2.65
CA PHE A 198 -0.59 -2.72 4.05
C PHE A 198 -1.68 -1.69 4.31
N THR A 199 -2.92 -2.14 4.42
CA THR A 199 -4.09 -1.26 4.60
C THR A 199 -4.97 -1.80 5.71
N ASN A 200 -5.32 -0.95 6.69
CA ASN A 200 -6.22 -1.30 7.80
C ASN A 200 -5.82 -2.58 8.57
N GLY A 201 -4.52 -2.82 8.75
CA GLY A 201 -4.02 -4.02 9.44
C GLY A 201 -4.01 -5.29 8.61
N VAL A 202 -4.40 -5.23 7.34
CA VAL A 202 -4.34 -6.33 6.38
C VAL A 202 -3.14 -6.16 5.48
N ILE A 203 -2.33 -7.20 5.36
CA ILE A 203 -1.19 -7.26 4.47
C ILE A 203 -1.59 -8.12 3.28
N THR A 204 -1.51 -7.57 2.07
CA THR A 204 -1.76 -8.30 0.84
C THR A 204 -0.50 -8.30 0.02
N TYR A 205 0.00 -9.50 -0.29
CA TYR A 205 1.16 -9.74 -1.14
C TYR A 205 0.69 -10.33 -2.47
N VAL A 206 1.14 -9.74 -3.57
CA VAL A 206 0.90 -10.23 -4.93
C VAL A 206 2.27 -10.50 -5.55
N PRO A 207 2.66 -11.77 -5.76
CA PRO A 207 3.91 -12.08 -6.44
C PRO A 207 3.88 -11.58 -7.89
N VAL A 208 5.05 -11.43 -8.51
CA VAL A 208 5.12 -11.26 -9.97
C VAL A 208 4.58 -12.54 -10.62
N ASN A 209 3.89 -12.40 -11.75
CA ASN A 209 3.43 -13.56 -12.52
C ASN A 209 4.63 -14.48 -12.83
N ASN A 210 4.46 -15.79 -12.61
CA ASN A 210 5.47 -16.81 -12.93
C ASN A 210 6.79 -16.62 -12.15
N TYR A 211 6.73 -15.95 -11.00
CA TYR A 211 7.86 -15.84 -10.08
C TYR A 211 7.74 -16.85 -8.94
N HIS A 212 8.69 -17.79 -8.92
CA HIS A 212 8.92 -18.67 -7.78
C HIS A 212 10.27 -18.36 -7.09
N GLY A 213 10.31 -18.60 -5.78
CA GLY A 213 11.52 -18.42 -4.98
C GLY A 213 11.33 -17.60 -3.71
N MET A 214 12.39 -16.91 -3.31
CA MET A 214 12.50 -16.24 -2.01
C MET A 214 12.26 -14.74 -2.14
N ASP A 215 11.29 -14.21 -1.41
CA ASP A 215 11.09 -12.77 -1.26
C ASP A 215 11.11 -12.37 0.23
N THR A 216 11.33 -11.09 0.53
CA THR A 216 11.45 -10.61 1.90
C THR A 216 10.86 -9.22 2.10
N PHE A 217 10.28 -8.98 3.28
CA PHE A 217 9.93 -7.64 3.74
C PHE A 217 10.23 -7.48 5.22
N LYS A 218 10.32 -6.24 5.70
CA LYS A 218 10.46 -5.94 7.12
C LYS A 218 9.18 -5.31 7.66
N TYR A 219 8.82 -5.64 8.90
CA TYR A 219 7.74 -4.95 9.60
C TYR A 219 8.23 -4.38 10.92
N THR A 220 7.64 -3.26 11.31
CA THR A 220 7.92 -2.59 12.59
C THR A 220 6.72 -2.70 13.51
N ILE A 221 6.92 -3.24 14.72
CA ILE A 221 5.89 -3.28 15.76
C ILE A 221 6.06 -2.15 16.77
N ALA A 222 4.93 -1.68 17.29
CA ALA A 222 4.87 -0.69 18.36
C ALA A 222 3.83 -1.09 19.41
N ASN A 223 3.98 -0.53 20.61
CA ASN A 223 3.05 -0.75 21.74
C ASN A 223 2.33 0.53 22.15
N GLY A 224 2.38 1.58 21.32
CA GLY A 224 1.82 2.89 21.62
C GLY A 224 2.59 3.71 22.66
N LEU A 225 3.65 3.15 23.28
CA LEU A 225 4.43 3.77 24.36
C LEU A 225 5.84 4.22 23.92
N GLY A 226 6.05 4.34 22.61
CA GLY A 226 7.30 4.87 22.01
C GLY A 226 8.39 3.83 21.73
N GLY A 227 8.27 2.60 22.23
CA GLY A 227 9.14 1.49 21.83
C GLY A 227 8.84 1.02 20.41
N ARG A 228 9.88 0.66 19.64
CA ARG A 228 9.78 0.06 18.30
C ARG A 228 10.71 -1.14 18.20
N SER A 229 10.32 -2.14 17.42
CA SER A 229 11.14 -3.31 17.08
C SER A 229 10.86 -3.72 15.65
N VAL A 230 11.86 -4.28 14.98
CA VAL A 230 11.80 -4.63 13.55
C VAL A 230 12.12 -6.11 13.38
N ALA A 231 11.31 -6.80 12.60
CA ALA A 231 11.54 -8.17 12.17
C ALA A 231 11.50 -8.28 10.64
N THR A 232 12.08 -9.37 10.14
CA THR A 232 12.05 -9.74 8.72
C THR A 232 11.09 -10.90 8.52
N VAL A 233 10.22 -10.78 7.52
CA VAL A 233 9.42 -11.88 7.01
C VAL A 233 10.11 -12.43 5.77
N THR A 234 10.30 -13.73 5.74
CA THR A 234 10.76 -14.48 4.58
C THR A 234 9.56 -15.15 3.91
N LEU A 235 9.29 -14.79 2.66
CA LEU A 235 8.26 -15.38 1.82
C LEU A 235 8.88 -16.47 0.94
N HIS A 236 8.34 -17.69 1.02
CA HIS A 236 8.61 -18.76 0.07
C HIS A 236 7.45 -18.81 -0.93
N VAL A 237 7.69 -18.35 -2.16
CA VAL A 237 6.74 -18.46 -3.26
C VAL A 237 7.00 -19.78 -3.98
N ASN A 238 6.05 -20.71 -3.83
CA ASN A 238 6.13 -22.01 -4.49
C ASN A 238 5.59 -21.88 -5.93
N SER A 239 6.22 -22.59 -6.86
CA SER A 239 5.75 -22.59 -8.25
C SER A 239 4.40 -23.31 -8.38
N VAL A 240 3.63 -22.88 -9.37
CA VAL A 240 2.36 -23.44 -9.80
C VAL A 240 2.47 -23.63 -11.29
N ASN A 241 2.19 -24.85 -11.77
CA ASN A 241 2.38 -25.19 -13.18
C ASN A 241 1.63 -24.22 -14.12
N ASP A 242 2.37 -23.59 -15.01
CA ASP A 242 1.91 -22.80 -16.13
C ASP A 242 1.73 -23.69 -17.38
N ASP A 243 0.81 -23.32 -18.28
CA ASP A 243 0.71 -24.02 -19.57
C ASP A 243 1.91 -23.67 -20.46
N PRO A 244 2.46 -24.62 -21.24
CA PRO A 244 3.56 -24.32 -22.13
C PRO A 244 3.10 -23.44 -23.31
N ILE A 245 4.01 -22.68 -23.90
CA ILE A 245 3.74 -21.78 -25.03
C ILE A 245 4.42 -22.32 -26.27
N ALA A 246 3.62 -22.73 -27.25
CA ALA A 246 4.07 -23.15 -28.57
C ALA A 246 4.14 -21.95 -29.54
N VAL A 247 5.16 -21.93 -30.40
CA VAL A 247 5.42 -20.88 -31.39
C VAL A 247 5.55 -21.49 -32.78
N ASP A 248 4.90 -20.86 -33.76
CA ASP A 248 4.89 -21.37 -35.14
C ASP A 248 6.28 -21.42 -35.78
N ASP A 249 6.50 -22.47 -36.57
CA ASP A 249 7.73 -22.75 -37.30
C ASP A 249 7.59 -22.59 -38.82
N GLY A 250 8.72 -22.39 -39.49
CA GLY A 250 8.78 -22.19 -40.93
C GLY A 250 9.93 -22.93 -41.61
N PHE A 251 9.60 -23.74 -42.62
CA PHE A 251 10.58 -24.50 -43.41
C PHE A 251 10.27 -24.45 -44.92
N SER A 252 11.24 -24.84 -45.73
CA SER A 252 11.08 -24.96 -47.19
C SER A 252 11.71 -26.22 -47.71
N THR A 253 11.10 -26.84 -48.72
CA THR A 253 11.62 -28.05 -49.37
C THR A 253 11.29 -28.07 -50.86
N ASN A 254 12.00 -28.88 -51.63
CA ASN A 254 11.67 -29.26 -53.00
C ASN A 254 11.41 -30.77 -53.15
N GLY A 255 11.26 -31.46 -52.01
CA GLY A 255 11.09 -32.90 -51.92
C GLY A 255 10.92 -33.35 -50.46
N GLU A 256 11.53 -34.49 -50.11
CA GLU A 256 11.54 -35.00 -48.74
C GLU A 256 12.17 -34.00 -47.75
N LEU A 257 11.53 -33.80 -46.60
CA LEU A 257 11.99 -32.96 -45.50
C LEU A 257 11.98 -33.78 -44.21
N VAL A 258 13.08 -33.76 -43.46
CA VAL A 258 13.18 -34.39 -42.14
C VAL A 258 13.45 -33.29 -41.11
N LEU A 259 12.61 -33.19 -40.10
CA LEU A 259 12.68 -32.23 -39.01
C LEU A 259 12.88 -32.97 -37.69
N ALA A 260 13.84 -32.54 -36.88
CA ALA A 260 14.02 -33.07 -35.53
C ALA A 260 13.12 -32.32 -34.54
N THR A 261 12.76 -32.94 -33.42
CA THR A 261 11.98 -32.25 -32.38
C THR A 261 12.75 -31.08 -31.77
N GLU A 262 14.07 -31.13 -31.70
CA GLU A 262 14.87 -30.00 -31.19
C GLU A 262 14.74 -28.75 -32.06
N ASP A 263 14.60 -28.92 -33.38
CA ASP A 263 14.42 -27.78 -34.30
C ASP A 263 13.06 -27.10 -34.09
N LEU A 264 12.02 -27.87 -33.76
CA LEU A 264 10.67 -27.38 -33.52
C LEU A 264 10.52 -26.75 -32.13
N LEU A 265 11.18 -27.31 -31.12
CA LEU A 265 11.07 -26.83 -29.74
C LEU A 265 11.99 -25.63 -29.42
N THR A 266 12.76 -25.13 -30.39
CA THR A 266 13.80 -24.11 -30.15
C THR A 266 13.22 -22.74 -29.74
N ASN A 267 12.04 -22.40 -30.23
CA ASN A 267 11.31 -21.15 -29.97
C ASN A 267 10.14 -21.33 -29.00
N ASP A 268 9.85 -22.55 -28.58
CA ASP A 268 8.84 -22.87 -27.57
C ASP A 268 9.37 -22.62 -26.17
N THR A 269 8.48 -22.23 -25.26
CA THR A 269 8.87 -21.87 -23.89
C THR A 269 7.88 -22.38 -22.88
N ASP A 270 8.39 -22.70 -21.70
CA ASP A 270 7.62 -22.99 -20.51
C ASP A 270 8.04 -22.03 -19.39
N ALA A 271 7.08 -21.52 -18.62
CA ALA A 271 7.36 -20.49 -17.62
C ALA A 271 7.96 -21.05 -16.33
N ASP A 272 7.66 -22.31 -15.98
CA ASP A 272 8.31 -23.03 -14.89
C ASP A 272 9.71 -23.53 -15.27
N GLY A 273 9.99 -23.60 -16.58
CA GLY A 273 11.24 -24.13 -17.12
C GLY A 273 11.22 -25.66 -17.23
N ASP A 274 10.03 -26.26 -17.28
CA ASP A 274 9.87 -27.68 -17.51
C ASP A 274 10.31 -28.08 -18.92
N SER A 275 10.73 -29.33 -19.07
CA SER A 275 11.22 -29.83 -20.35
C SER A 275 10.06 -30.14 -21.29
N LEU A 276 10.06 -29.49 -22.45
CA LEU A 276 9.04 -29.69 -23.47
C LEU A 276 9.31 -30.92 -24.33
N SER A 277 8.24 -31.61 -24.73
CA SER A 277 8.30 -32.74 -25.66
C SER A 277 7.09 -32.76 -26.60
N ILE A 278 7.27 -33.23 -27.83
CA ILE A 278 6.19 -33.33 -28.82
C ILE A 278 5.45 -34.66 -28.66
N THR A 279 4.12 -34.59 -28.53
CA THR A 279 3.24 -35.75 -28.36
C THR A 279 2.56 -36.18 -29.65
N ASP A 280 2.30 -35.24 -30.56
CA ASP A 280 1.64 -35.51 -31.84
C ASP A 280 2.07 -34.52 -32.93
N ILE A 281 2.08 -34.99 -34.19
CA ILE A 281 2.31 -34.15 -35.39
C ILE A 281 1.36 -34.64 -36.48
N THR A 282 0.49 -33.75 -36.96
CA THR A 282 -0.56 -34.10 -37.94
C THR A 282 -0.74 -33.03 -39.00
N GLY A 283 -1.54 -33.35 -40.03
CA GLY A 283 -1.91 -32.41 -41.09
C GLY A 283 -0.99 -32.48 -42.32
N GLY A 284 -0.98 -31.40 -43.09
CA GLY A 284 -0.21 -31.26 -44.32
C GLY A 284 -0.81 -31.91 -45.57
N ASN A 285 -0.31 -31.46 -46.74
CA ASN A 285 -0.57 -32.07 -48.05
C ASN A 285 0.62 -32.96 -48.43
N GLY A 286 0.64 -34.18 -47.88
CA GLY A 286 1.70 -35.14 -48.11
C GLY A 286 1.57 -36.34 -47.19
N THR A 287 2.63 -37.14 -47.15
CA THR A 287 2.75 -38.26 -46.22
C THR A 287 3.66 -37.87 -45.06
N LEU A 288 3.23 -38.17 -43.84
CA LEU A 288 4.03 -38.01 -42.62
C LEU A 288 4.51 -39.38 -42.13
N GLU A 289 5.79 -39.46 -41.78
CA GLU A 289 6.39 -40.55 -41.04
C GLU A 289 6.94 -39.97 -39.73
N ILE A 290 6.29 -40.31 -38.61
CA ILE A 290 6.72 -39.88 -37.27
C ILE A 290 7.95 -40.71 -36.88
N LEU A 291 9.05 -40.03 -36.63
CA LEU A 291 10.30 -40.64 -36.19
C LEU A 291 10.24 -40.81 -34.68
N ARG A 292 10.54 -42.02 -34.20
CA ARG A 292 10.53 -42.37 -32.78
C ARG A 292 11.83 -43.03 -32.38
N ASP A 293 12.24 -42.83 -31.14
CA ASP A 293 13.36 -43.55 -30.55
C ASP A 293 12.97 -44.99 -30.12
N ALA A 294 13.93 -45.70 -29.51
CA ALA A 294 13.71 -47.06 -29.01
C ALA A 294 12.70 -47.15 -27.85
N THR A 295 12.35 -46.03 -27.21
CA THR A 295 11.39 -45.95 -26.10
C THR A 295 9.99 -45.55 -26.57
N GLY A 296 9.84 -45.15 -27.85
CA GLY A 296 8.59 -44.72 -28.45
C GLY A 296 8.35 -43.21 -28.37
N VAL A 297 9.30 -42.43 -27.87
CA VAL A 297 9.24 -40.96 -27.82
C VAL A 297 9.44 -40.40 -29.23
N ILE A 298 8.70 -39.36 -29.60
CA ILE A 298 8.86 -38.68 -30.91
C ILE A 298 10.19 -37.94 -30.90
N THR A 299 11.02 -38.18 -31.91
CA THR A 299 12.31 -37.50 -32.11
C THR A 299 12.34 -36.65 -33.37
N GLY A 300 11.29 -36.72 -34.19
CA GLY A 300 11.14 -35.89 -35.36
C GLY A 300 9.99 -36.31 -36.25
N VAL A 301 9.88 -35.64 -37.39
CA VAL A 301 8.93 -35.98 -38.44
C VAL A 301 9.62 -35.93 -39.78
N LYS A 302 9.32 -36.93 -40.61
CA LYS A 302 9.65 -36.94 -42.02
C LYS A 302 8.40 -36.62 -42.81
N TYR A 303 8.45 -35.54 -43.58
CA TYR A 303 7.39 -35.08 -44.46
C TYR A 303 7.78 -35.31 -45.93
N ILE A 304 6.88 -35.96 -46.67
CA ILE A 304 7.01 -36.18 -48.12
C ILE A 304 5.83 -35.49 -48.80
N PRO A 305 6.04 -34.42 -49.58
CA PRO A 305 4.96 -33.76 -50.32
C PRO A 305 4.23 -34.71 -51.26
N THR A 306 2.92 -34.52 -51.42
CA THR A 306 2.16 -35.22 -52.46
C THR A 306 2.81 -34.98 -53.83
N PRO A 307 2.97 -36.00 -54.70
CA PRO A 307 3.57 -35.81 -56.01
C PRO A 307 2.90 -34.68 -56.81
N SER A 308 3.70 -33.81 -57.42
CA SER A 308 3.27 -32.60 -58.15
C SER A 308 2.64 -31.48 -57.31
N PHE A 309 2.62 -31.60 -55.98
CA PHE A 309 2.24 -30.49 -55.11
C PHE A 309 3.35 -29.43 -55.10
N SER A 310 2.96 -28.17 -55.27
CA SER A 310 3.79 -26.99 -55.06
C SER A 310 2.94 -25.91 -54.40
N GLY A 311 3.51 -25.22 -53.42
CA GLY A 311 2.82 -24.23 -52.60
C GLY A 311 3.04 -24.45 -51.11
N GLN A 312 2.31 -23.70 -50.30
CA GLN A 312 2.40 -23.81 -48.84
C GLN A 312 1.49 -24.91 -48.30
N THR A 313 1.98 -25.63 -47.29
CA THR A 313 1.19 -26.54 -46.49
C THR A 313 1.53 -26.36 -45.01
N THR A 314 0.62 -26.74 -44.13
CA THR A 314 0.76 -26.55 -42.69
C THR A 314 0.58 -27.89 -41.98
N LEU A 315 1.55 -28.22 -41.11
CA LEU A 315 1.40 -29.27 -40.09
C LEU A 315 1.00 -28.60 -38.77
N THR A 316 0.35 -29.34 -37.90
CA THR A 316 0.10 -28.96 -36.51
C THR A 316 0.86 -29.93 -35.62
N TYR A 317 1.61 -29.41 -34.65
CA TYR A 317 2.25 -30.22 -33.62
C TYR A 317 1.67 -29.88 -32.26
N THR A 318 1.58 -30.90 -31.40
CA THR A 318 1.18 -30.76 -30.00
C THR A 318 2.39 -31.03 -29.13
N LEU A 319 2.69 -30.13 -28.20
CA LEU A 319 3.76 -30.26 -27.22
C LEU A 319 3.19 -30.33 -25.80
N THR A 320 3.97 -30.90 -24.86
CA THR A 320 3.65 -30.97 -23.44
C THR A 320 4.88 -30.75 -22.58
N ASP A 321 4.67 -30.12 -21.42
CA ASP A 321 5.57 -30.03 -20.26
C ASP A 321 5.47 -31.27 -19.33
N GLY A 322 4.50 -32.16 -19.59
CA GLY A 322 4.14 -33.30 -18.75
C GLY A 322 2.88 -33.11 -17.89
N HIS A 323 2.32 -31.90 -17.87
CA HIS A 323 1.11 -31.52 -17.10
C HIS A 323 0.00 -30.97 -18.01
N ALA A 324 0.34 -30.10 -18.97
CA ALA A 324 -0.54 -29.45 -19.91
C ALA A 324 -0.06 -29.63 -21.37
N GLU A 325 -0.89 -29.24 -22.33
CA GLU A 325 -0.58 -29.33 -23.76
C GLU A 325 -0.79 -28.00 -24.46
N ALA A 326 0.07 -27.70 -25.43
CA ALA A 326 -0.05 -26.56 -26.33
C ALA A 326 0.14 -26.99 -27.79
N GLN A 327 -0.29 -26.15 -28.73
CA GLN A 327 -0.20 -26.43 -30.15
C GLN A 327 0.48 -25.30 -30.92
N GLY A 328 1.42 -25.67 -31.76
CA GLY A 328 2.04 -24.80 -32.75
C GLY A 328 1.82 -25.34 -34.17
N THR A 329 2.16 -24.53 -35.16
CA THR A 329 2.08 -24.93 -36.57
C THR A 329 3.44 -24.93 -37.25
N ILE A 330 3.61 -25.83 -38.22
CA ILE A 330 4.80 -25.91 -39.07
C ILE A 330 4.38 -25.52 -40.49
N LEU A 331 4.77 -24.32 -40.93
CA LEU A 331 4.53 -23.85 -42.29
C LEU A 331 5.64 -24.34 -43.22
N ILE A 332 5.28 -25.16 -44.21
CA ILE A 332 6.23 -25.73 -45.17
C ILE A 332 5.94 -25.15 -46.56
N ASN A 333 6.94 -24.47 -47.14
CA ASN A 333 6.90 -24.02 -48.52
C ASN A 333 7.50 -25.09 -49.47
N VAL A 334 6.64 -25.75 -50.26
CA VAL A 334 7.05 -26.76 -51.24
C VAL A 334 7.30 -26.09 -52.58
N THR A 335 8.56 -26.01 -52.98
CA THR A 335 8.98 -25.49 -54.28
C THR A 335 8.94 -26.60 -55.32
N SER A 336 8.53 -26.27 -56.54
CA SER A 336 8.58 -27.23 -57.65
C SER A 336 10.02 -27.67 -57.90
N SER A 337 10.25 -28.97 -57.97
CA SER A 337 11.50 -29.47 -58.54
C SER A 337 11.53 -29.01 -60.00
N ASN A 338 12.59 -28.30 -60.38
CA ASN A 338 12.80 -27.89 -61.76
C ASN A 338 13.13 -29.14 -62.58
N ASN A 339 12.13 -29.96 -62.86
CA ASN A 339 12.28 -31.19 -63.62
C ASN A 339 12.29 -30.79 -65.10
N GLY A 340 13.49 -30.50 -65.61
CA GLY A 340 13.74 -30.26 -67.02
C GLY A 340 13.13 -31.39 -67.85
N HIS A 341 12.01 -31.10 -68.49
CA HIS A 341 11.42 -31.96 -69.50
C HIS A 341 12.31 -31.89 -70.74
N GLY A 342 13.33 -32.76 -70.80
CA GLY A 342 14.07 -33.05 -72.03
C GLY A 342 13.14 -33.78 -72.99
N ASN A 343 12.41 -33.02 -73.80
CA ASN A 343 11.57 -33.55 -74.85
C ASN A 343 12.44 -33.91 -76.06
N GLY A 344 12.49 -35.19 -76.42
CA GLY A 344 13.04 -35.66 -77.69
C GLY A 344 11.94 -35.68 -78.77
N ASP A 345 12.26 -35.06 -79.90
CA ASP A 345 11.61 -35.09 -81.23
C ASP A 345 10.20 -34.42 -81.32
N ASP A 346 9.89 -33.46 -82.19
CA ASP A 346 10.23 -33.37 -83.61
C ASP A 346 10.12 -31.91 -84.16
N ASN A 347 11.13 -31.52 -84.95
CA ASN A 347 11.23 -30.57 -86.06
C ASN A 347 10.36 -29.28 -86.18
N SER A 348 11.06 -28.12 -86.20
CA SER A 348 11.06 -27.07 -87.27
C SER A 348 11.01 -25.64 -86.73
N GLY A 349 12.06 -24.85 -87.00
CA GLY A 349 11.96 -23.38 -86.99
C GLY A 349 13.11 -22.61 -86.32
N SER A 350 14.19 -22.42 -87.07
CA SER A 350 14.99 -21.19 -87.19
C SER A 350 15.06 -20.18 -86.03
N GLY A 351 16.29 -19.90 -85.58
CA GLY A 351 16.70 -18.56 -85.13
C GLY A 351 17.61 -18.56 -83.91
N GLY A 352 18.92 -18.45 -84.13
CA GLY A 352 19.92 -18.35 -83.07
C GLY A 352 19.92 -17.01 -82.34
N ASN A 353 20.44 -17.03 -81.11
CA ASN A 353 21.69 -16.33 -80.73
C ASN A 353 22.00 -16.61 -79.25
N ASP A 354 23.10 -17.34 -79.07
CA ASP A 354 24.22 -17.22 -78.13
C ASP A 354 24.15 -16.29 -76.89
N ASP A 355 24.79 -16.83 -75.83
CA ASP A 355 25.53 -16.19 -74.72
C ASP A 355 24.89 -16.02 -73.32
N ASN A 356 25.00 -17.11 -72.54
CA ASN A 356 25.92 -17.31 -71.39
C ASN A 356 25.91 -16.38 -70.14
N GLY A 357 25.67 -17.01 -68.98
CA GLY A 357 26.18 -16.66 -67.63
C GLY A 357 25.42 -15.55 -66.88
N SER A 358 24.94 -15.70 -65.64
CA SER A 358 25.58 -16.32 -64.48
C SER A 358 24.56 -16.58 -63.36
N GLY A 359 24.77 -17.66 -62.59
CA GLY A 359 24.03 -18.00 -61.36
C GLY A 359 24.39 -17.12 -60.14
N PRO A 360 23.92 -17.49 -58.93
CA PRO A 360 23.08 -16.62 -58.10
C PRO A 360 23.78 -16.00 -56.87
N GLY A 361 23.17 -14.94 -56.34
CA GLY A 361 23.45 -14.35 -55.03
C GLY A 361 22.19 -14.37 -54.16
N ASN A 362 22.33 -14.93 -52.96
CA ASN A 362 21.32 -15.25 -51.96
C ASN A 362 20.85 -14.02 -51.15
N GLY A 363 19.63 -14.08 -50.59
CA GLY A 363 19.28 -13.35 -49.36
C GLY A 363 17.94 -12.62 -49.31
N GLY A 364 16.95 -13.23 -48.64
CA GLY A 364 16.25 -12.57 -47.54
C GLY A 364 14.84 -12.01 -47.76
N ASN A 365 13.87 -12.76 -47.20
CA ASN A 365 12.71 -12.31 -46.43
C ASN A 365 11.44 -11.84 -47.16
N ASN A 366 10.34 -12.60 -46.99
CA ASN A 366 9.13 -12.03 -46.38
C ASN A 366 8.17 -13.11 -45.88
N GLY A 367 7.89 -13.06 -44.57
CA GLY A 367 6.67 -13.57 -43.98
C GLY A 367 5.49 -12.63 -44.26
N SER A 368 4.33 -13.24 -44.44
CA SER A 368 3.02 -12.58 -44.51
C SER A 368 2.36 -12.57 -43.13
N GLY A 369 1.52 -11.57 -42.89
CA GLY A 369 0.54 -11.55 -41.81
C GLY A 369 -0.65 -10.68 -42.21
N ASP A 370 -1.86 -11.17 -41.95
CA ASP A 370 -3.07 -11.10 -42.76
C ASP A 370 -4.06 -9.96 -42.41
N ASN A 371 -5.14 -9.88 -43.22
CA ASN A 371 -6.41 -9.13 -43.05
C ASN A 371 -7.02 -9.20 -41.63
N GLY A 372 -7.89 -8.30 -41.13
CA GLY A 372 -8.64 -7.18 -41.70
C GLY A 372 -9.87 -6.89 -40.82
N SER A 373 -10.40 -5.65 -40.84
CA SER A 373 -11.82 -5.31 -40.60
C SER A 373 -12.10 -3.84 -40.97
N ALA A 374 -13.10 -3.67 -41.84
CA ALA A 374 -13.47 -2.45 -42.59
C ALA A 374 -14.54 -1.60 -41.85
N PRO A 375 -15.29 -0.67 -42.48
CA PRO A 375 -15.04 0.18 -43.66
C PRO A 375 -15.33 1.68 -43.39
N GLY A 376 -14.96 2.58 -44.31
CA GLY A 376 -15.49 3.95 -44.28
C GLY A 376 -14.84 4.90 -45.28
N GLY A 377 -15.50 5.08 -46.44
CA GLY A 377 -15.05 5.81 -47.62
C GLY A 377 -14.36 7.16 -47.41
N GLY A 378 -13.29 7.35 -48.16
CA GLY A 378 -12.71 8.66 -48.42
C GLY A 378 -13.51 9.46 -49.45
N ILE A 379 -13.40 10.77 -49.35
CA ILE A 379 -13.45 11.67 -50.51
C ILE A 379 -12.28 12.64 -50.41
N ASN A 380 -11.67 12.82 -51.57
CA ASN A 380 -10.44 13.53 -51.85
C ASN A 380 -10.59 15.05 -51.63
N ASN A 381 -9.48 15.74 -51.32
CA ASN A 381 -8.80 16.65 -52.25
C ASN A 381 -8.04 17.78 -51.52
N GLY A 382 -6.74 17.89 -51.81
CA GLY A 382 -6.18 19.16 -52.28
C GLY A 382 -5.71 20.23 -51.28
N SER A 383 -4.39 20.24 -51.09
CA SER A 383 -3.49 21.40 -51.25
C SER A 383 -3.24 22.39 -50.10
N GLY A 384 -1.98 22.83 -50.04
CA GLY A 384 -1.51 24.14 -49.55
C GLY A 384 -1.22 24.17 -48.05
N ASN A 385 0.00 23.92 -47.58
CA ASN A 385 1.22 24.73 -47.60
C ASN A 385 1.22 26.00 -46.72
N ASP A 386 2.38 26.22 -46.10
CA ASP A 386 2.86 27.30 -45.22
C ASP A 386 2.20 27.40 -43.84
N GLY A 387 2.95 27.54 -42.75
CA GLY A 387 4.36 27.85 -42.59
C GLY A 387 4.53 28.65 -41.29
N SER A 388 5.70 28.49 -40.68
CA SER A 388 6.31 29.39 -39.68
C SER A 388 5.73 29.47 -38.24
N THR A 389 6.53 28.90 -37.33
CA THR A 389 6.94 29.41 -36.00
C THR A 389 7.23 30.94 -36.01
N PRO A 390 7.30 31.71 -34.88
CA PRO A 390 7.95 31.27 -33.63
C PRO A 390 7.53 31.93 -32.27
N ALA A 391 8.01 31.27 -31.20
CA ALA A 391 8.68 31.75 -29.98
C ALA A 391 8.16 32.88 -29.04
N ASP A 392 8.45 32.62 -27.75
CA ASP A 392 8.76 33.55 -26.63
C ASP A 392 7.58 34.34 -26.02
N GLY A 393 7.42 34.58 -24.72
CA GLY A 393 8.26 34.44 -23.53
C GLY A 393 7.73 35.44 -22.47
N GLY A 394 7.93 35.16 -21.18
CA GLY A 394 8.16 36.20 -20.16
C GLY A 394 6.99 36.93 -19.45
N ALA A 395 6.76 36.49 -18.20
CA ALA A 395 6.74 37.27 -16.95
C ALA A 395 5.88 38.55 -16.74
N SER A 396 5.15 38.51 -15.62
CA SER A 396 5.07 39.51 -14.52
C SER A 396 4.78 40.99 -14.85
N THR A 397 3.65 41.48 -14.37
CA THR A 397 3.54 42.74 -13.59
C THR A 397 2.27 42.72 -12.73
N GLY A 398 2.36 43.18 -11.49
CA GLY A 398 1.22 43.55 -10.67
C GLY A 398 1.08 45.07 -10.60
N THR A 399 -0.11 45.57 -10.22
CA THR A 399 -0.36 46.84 -9.51
C THR A 399 -1.85 47.02 -9.22
N GLY A 400 -2.18 47.42 -7.97
CA GLY A 400 -3.31 48.28 -7.57
C GLY A 400 -4.74 47.74 -7.76
N GLY A 401 -5.72 47.95 -6.90
CA GLY A 401 -5.89 48.94 -5.84
C GLY A 401 -7.39 49.32 -5.78
N ASP A 402 -7.97 49.22 -4.58
CA ASP A 402 -8.94 50.16 -3.99
C ASP A 402 -10.45 50.07 -4.34
N GLY A 403 -11.29 50.18 -3.28
CA GLY A 403 -12.70 50.62 -3.32
C GLY A 403 -13.74 49.54 -2.96
N SER A 404 -14.14 49.32 -1.70
CA SER A 404 -15.10 50.10 -0.90
C SER A 404 -16.38 50.54 -1.62
N THR A 405 -17.52 49.87 -1.37
CA THR A 405 -18.84 50.52 -1.17
C THR A 405 -19.77 49.68 -0.29
N THR A 406 -20.45 50.39 0.61
CA THR A 406 -21.48 49.99 1.57
C THR A 406 -22.88 49.86 0.93
N ALA A 407 -23.81 49.24 1.67
CA ALA A 407 -25.28 49.21 1.56
C ALA A 407 -25.88 47.91 0.95
N GLY A 408 -26.97 47.33 1.47
CA GLY A 408 -27.92 47.82 2.47
C GLY A 408 -28.83 46.71 3.00
N SER A 409 -29.55 47.07 4.07
CA SER A 409 -30.60 46.30 4.74
C SER A 409 -31.89 46.23 3.90
N GLY A 410 -32.65 45.15 4.03
CA GLY A 410 -34.02 45.08 3.51
C GLY A 410 -34.75 43.78 3.89
N VAL A 411 -35.79 43.93 4.71
CA VAL A 411 -36.76 42.91 5.18
C VAL A 411 -37.99 42.87 4.25
N SER A 412 -38.73 41.74 4.29
CA SER A 412 -40.11 41.42 3.80
C SER A 412 -40.15 40.46 2.60
N THR A 413 -41.07 39.48 2.45
CA THR A 413 -42.30 39.07 3.17
C THR A 413 -42.80 37.72 2.62
N GLY A 414 -43.30 36.85 3.52
CA GLY A 414 -44.42 35.89 3.34
C GLY A 414 -44.16 34.59 2.56
N SER A 415 -44.98 33.54 2.65
CA SER A 415 -46.02 33.09 3.59
C SER A 415 -46.70 31.86 2.94
N ASP A 416 -46.53 30.64 3.47
CA ASP A 416 -47.37 29.45 3.24
C ASP A 416 -46.65 28.21 3.83
N GLY A 417 -47.26 27.26 4.51
CA GLY A 417 -48.64 27.03 4.91
C GLY A 417 -48.65 25.93 5.97
N SER A 418 -49.49 26.11 6.98
CA SER A 418 -49.80 25.15 8.04
C SER A 418 -50.86 24.15 7.55
N THR A 419 -50.72 22.87 7.89
CA THR A 419 -51.88 21.99 8.14
C THR A 419 -51.61 21.11 9.36
N THR A 420 -52.42 21.33 10.39
CA THR A 420 -52.57 20.45 11.56
C THR A 420 -53.93 19.75 11.45
N ALA A 421 -53.96 18.43 11.62
CA ALA A 421 -55.07 17.64 12.15
C ALA A 421 -54.46 16.28 12.57
N GLY A 422 -54.67 15.67 13.73
CA GLY A 422 -55.69 15.85 14.75
C GLY A 422 -56.43 14.53 14.96
N SER A 423 -56.17 13.86 16.10
CA SER A 423 -57.05 12.89 16.79
C SER A 423 -57.24 11.50 16.15
N GLY A 424 -57.28 10.37 16.86
CA GLY A 424 -57.20 10.07 18.29
C GLY A 424 -57.62 8.62 18.60
N VAL A 425 -57.43 8.24 19.87
CA VAL A 425 -58.17 7.26 20.68
C VAL A 425 -57.84 5.76 20.57
N SER A 426 -57.78 5.20 21.79
CA SER A 426 -57.41 3.88 22.30
C SER A 426 -58.57 2.88 22.35
N THR A 427 -58.27 1.59 22.16
CA THR A 427 -58.80 0.39 22.87
C THR A 427 -57.75 -0.71 22.68
N GLY A 428 -57.16 -1.40 23.66
CA GLY A 428 -57.71 -2.00 24.88
C GLY A 428 -57.76 -3.51 24.70
N SER A 429 -56.81 -4.23 25.31
CA SER A 429 -56.87 -5.65 25.75
C SER A 429 -56.91 -6.70 24.60
N ASP A 430 -56.53 -7.98 24.68
CA ASP A 430 -56.20 -8.95 25.73
C ASP A 430 -55.70 -10.23 25.01
N GLY A 431 -54.99 -11.12 25.70
CA GLY A 431 -54.94 -12.55 25.33
C GLY A 431 -53.56 -13.17 25.16
N SER A 432 -53.05 -13.73 26.26
CA SER A 432 -52.00 -14.75 26.28
C SER A 432 -52.42 -16.01 25.51
N THR A 433 -51.45 -16.76 24.98
CA THR A 433 -51.20 -18.14 25.41
C THR A 433 -49.82 -18.63 24.96
N THR A 434 -49.13 -19.22 25.93
CA THR A 434 -47.99 -20.13 25.91
C THR A 434 -48.25 -21.40 25.09
N ALA A 435 -47.19 -22.10 24.67
CA ALA A 435 -46.81 -23.43 25.21
C ALA A 435 -45.70 -24.09 24.37
N GLY A 436 -44.81 -24.80 25.05
CA GLY A 436 -43.85 -25.74 24.46
C GLY A 436 -42.54 -25.78 25.20
#